data_AF-A0A1B6G2A0-F1
#
_entry.id   AF-A0A1B6G2A0-F1
#
_cell.length_a   1.000
_cell.length_b   1.000
_cell.length_c   1.000
_cell.angle_alpha   90.00
_cell.angle_beta   90.00
_cell.angle_gamma   90.00
#
_symmetry.space_group_name_H-M   'P 1'
#
loop_
_entity.id
_entity.type
_entity.pdbx_description
1 polymer ?
#
loop_
_entity_poly.entity_id
_entity_poly.type
_entity_poly.pdbx_seq_one_letter_code
_entity_poly.pdbx_strand_id
1 'polypeptide(L)'
;IRDPGCKIFMGYYSAFDSSVPAWLIRDVFGVIAEKLDFSLDNEGNELDAIIEKRKYKKVVDYFINTPIRNTDGRRFQKDHGIPSGSMFTDIIGTFVNLVIMRSLFKGTTNHHPSWINCFGDNSVVIMPQQAMMDLKALSRNAKSIFGMDINPNKSYWTNVLNNVHYLGYYNFYGAPVISPYELIASMIWPQNMRDDWSYCIARALRCMLASAGCCQDTFLAGQAVYLKARQESPNDVPRGIEMLHTEARNYRHLTQMGCQDWNIGENFFCHREACYPRLDCTKICLGI
;
A
#
# COMPACT_ATOMS: atom_id res chain seq x y z
N ILE A 1 6.46 -21.34 -5.44
CA ILE A 1 5.08 -21.70 -5.84
C ILE A 1 5.03 -23.21 -6.04
N ARG A 2 4.06 -23.91 -5.44
CA ARG A 2 3.94 -25.39 -5.51
C ARG A 2 3.16 -25.90 -6.73
N ASP A 3 2.49 -25.02 -7.48
CA ASP A 3 1.77 -25.32 -8.73
C ASP A 3 2.42 -24.53 -9.90
N PRO A 4 3.25 -25.17 -10.76
CA PRO A 4 3.93 -24.51 -11.87
C PRO A 4 2.97 -23.92 -12.93
N GLY A 5 1.70 -24.34 -12.95
CA GLY A 5 0.70 -23.89 -13.90
C GLY A 5 -0.21 -22.77 -13.39
N CYS A 6 0.01 -22.28 -12.16
CA CYS A 6 -0.87 -21.28 -11.57
C CYS A 6 -0.91 -19.98 -12.40
N LYS A 7 -2.06 -19.30 -12.36
CA LYS A 7 -2.28 -18.03 -13.05
C LYS A 7 -2.31 -16.92 -12.01
N ILE A 8 -1.49 -15.90 -12.21
CA ILE A 8 -1.40 -14.76 -11.30
C ILE A 8 -2.14 -13.60 -11.93
N PHE A 9 -3.20 -13.14 -11.29
CA PHE A 9 -3.97 -11.98 -11.69
C PHE A 9 -3.55 -10.75 -10.90
N MET A 10 -3.35 -9.66 -11.63
CA MET A 10 -3.08 -8.33 -11.12
C MET A 10 -4.34 -7.48 -11.30
N GLY A 11 -5.00 -7.16 -10.18
CA GLY A 11 -6.27 -6.44 -10.18
C GLY A 11 -6.07 -4.95 -9.92
N TYR A 12 -6.59 -4.14 -10.84
CA TYR A 12 -6.64 -2.68 -10.72
C TYR A 12 -8.04 -2.16 -11.04
N TYR A 13 -8.57 -1.30 -10.20
CA TYR A 13 -9.86 -0.66 -10.43
C TYR A 13 -9.71 0.71 -11.07
N SER A 14 -10.78 1.17 -11.71
CA SER A 14 -10.94 2.58 -12.08
C SER A 14 -11.64 3.31 -10.92
N ALA A 15 -10.92 4.20 -10.25
CA ALA A 15 -11.45 5.04 -9.16
C ALA A 15 -12.09 4.22 -8.02
N PHE A 16 -11.33 3.26 -7.46
CA PHE A 16 -11.76 2.34 -6.41
C PHE A 16 -12.47 3.06 -5.27
N ASP A 17 -11.78 3.99 -4.60
CA ASP A 17 -12.30 4.71 -3.43
C ASP A 17 -13.67 5.33 -3.71
N SER A 18 -13.84 6.01 -4.83
CA SER A 18 -15.12 6.66 -5.16
C SER A 18 -16.22 5.71 -5.63
N SER A 19 -15.92 4.46 -5.97
CA SER A 19 -16.89 3.53 -6.60
C SER A 19 -17.41 2.46 -5.66
N VAL A 20 -16.84 2.30 -4.45
CA VAL A 20 -17.31 1.30 -3.49
C VAL A 20 -18.75 1.59 -3.05
N PRO A 21 -19.69 0.64 -3.22
CA PRO A 21 -21.07 0.87 -2.83
C PRO A 21 -21.24 0.87 -1.30
N ALA A 22 -22.11 1.76 -0.81
CA ALA A 22 -22.32 1.95 0.63
C ALA A 22 -22.76 0.66 1.37
N TRP A 23 -23.52 -0.21 0.72
CA TRP A 23 -23.94 -1.48 1.34
C TRP A 23 -22.74 -2.39 1.65
N LEU A 24 -21.76 -2.47 0.74
CA LEU A 24 -20.57 -3.30 0.93
C LEU A 24 -19.68 -2.74 2.04
N ILE A 25 -19.60 -1.41 2.15
CA ILE A 25 -18.91 -0.75 3.27
C ILE A 25 -19.57 -1.15 4.60
N ARG A 26 -20.90 -1.11 4.69
CA ARG A 26 -21.64 -1.52 5.91
C ARG A 26 -21.37 -2.98 6.27
N ASP A 27 -21.38 -3.87 5.28
CA ASP A 27 -21.13 -5.30 5.51
C ASP A 27 -19.71 -5.54 6.03
N VAL A 28 -18.70 -4.87 5.45
CA VAL A 28 -17.31 -4.97 5.90
C VAL A 28 -17.13 -4.43 7.32
N PHE A 29 -17.72 -3.26 7.64
CA PHE A 29 -17.73 -2.79 9.03
C PHE A 29 -18.48 -3.78 9.95
N GLY A 30 -19.55 -4.43 9.49
CA GLY A 30 -20.23 -5.48 10.24
C GLY A 30 -19.28 -6.62 10.63
N VAL A 31 -18.51 -7.14 9.67
CA VAL A 31 -17.51 -8.19 9.91
C VAL A 31 -16.43 -7.74 10.90
N ILE A 32 -15.97 -6.49 10.82
CA ILE A 32 -15.00 -5.94 11.78
C ILE A 32 -15.63 -5.82 13.17
N ALA A 33 -16.87 -5.35 13.27
CA ALA A 33 -17.58 -5.21 14.54
C ALA A 33 -17.72 -6.54 15.28
N GLU A 34 -17.86 -7.66 14.58
CA GLU A 34 -17.86 -9.01 15.19
C GLU A 34 -16.54 -9.38 15.88
N LYS A 35 -15.45 -8.67 15.57
CA LYS A 35 -14.12 -8.88 16.18
C LYS A 35 -13.79 -7.86 17.27
N LEU A 36 -14.67 -6.89 17.50
CA LEU A 36 -14.49 -5.89 18.54
C LEU A 36 -15.23 -6.31 19.80
N ASP A 37 -14.57 -6.17 20.94
CA ASP A 37 -15.24 -6.21 22.23
C ASP A 37 -15.77 -4.80 22.54
N PHE A 38 -17.09 -4.64 22.51
CA PHE A 38 -17.76 -3.38 22.84
C PHE A 38 -18.01 -3.21 24.35
N SER A 39 -17.69 -4.22 25.16
CA SER A 39 -17.89 -4.21 26.60
C SER A 39 -16.66 -3.78 27.39
N LEU A 40 -15.51 -3.61 26.73
CA LEU A 40 -14.24 -3.23 27.35
C LEU A 40 -13.56 -2.10 26.57
N ASP A 41 -12.88 -1.20 27.28
CA ASP A 41 -11.94 -0.27 26.67
C ASP A 41 -10.54 -0.89 26.47
N ASN A 42 -9.59 -0.10 25.98
CA ASN A 42 -8.20 -0.56 25.76
C ASN A 42 -7.43 -0.89 27.05
N GLU A 43 -7.92 -0.43 28.20
CA GLU A 43 -7.33 -0.69 29.53
C GLU A 43 -8.04 -1.84 30.25
N GLY A 44 -9.10 -2.39 29.67
CA GLY A 44 -9.91 -3.47 30.23
C GLY A 44 -10.99 -3.01 31.19
N ASN A 45 -11.34 -1.71 31.20
CA ASN A 45 -12.46 -1.21 32.00
C ASN A 45 -13.79 -1.51 31.31
N GLU A 46 -14.83 -1.79 32.10
CA GLU A 46 -16.17 -2.08 31.59
C GLU A 46 -16.81 -0.86 30.90
N LEU A 47 -17.41 -1.10 29.74
CA LEU A 47 -18.16 -0.14 28.94
C LEU A 47 -19.61 -0.61 28.74
N ASP A 48 -20.51 0.34 28.55
CA ASP A 48 -21.85 0.04 28.06
C ASP A 48 -21.79 -0.32 26.57
N ALA A 49 -21.83 -1.62 26.29
CA ALA A 49 -21.79 -2.16 24.93
C ALA A 49 -22.90 -1.64 24.01
N ILE A 50 -24.06 -1.24 24.54
CA ILE A 50 -25.15 -0.67 23.73
C ILE A 50 -24.76 0.73 23.26
N ILE A 51 -24.15 1.53 24.14
CA ILE A 51 -23.67 2.88 23.81
C ILE A 51 -22.52 2.79 22.80
N GLU A 52 -21.55 1.92 23.00
CA GLU A 52 -20.40 1.79 22.10
C GLU A 52 -20.81 1.30 20.70
N LYS A 53 -21.76 0.34 20.61
CA LYS A 53 -22.33 -0.07 19.31
C LYS A 53 -23.05 1.09 18.59
N ARG A 54 -23.72 1.98 19.32
CA ARG A 54 -24.35 3.18 18.73
C ARG A 54 -23.32 4.17 18.22
N LYS A 55 -22.23 4.40 18.96
CA LYS A 55 -21.09 5.23 18.52
C LYS A 55 -20.45 4.64 17.27
N TYR A 56 -20.19 3.34 17.26
CA TYR A 56 -19.67 2.63 16.10
C TYR A 56 -20.56 2.82 14.87
N LYS A 57 -21.88 2.64 15.01
CA LYS A 57 -22.84 2.90 13.92
C LYS A 57 -22.76 4.33 13.40
N LYS A 58 -22.53 5.33 14.27
CA LYS A 58 -22.31 6.73 13.86
C LYS A 58 -21.00 6.94 13.13
N VAL A 59 -19.93 6.23 13.50
CA VAL A 59 -18.67 6.23 12.76
C VAL A 59 -18.86 5.66 11.36
N VAL A 60 -19.56 4.52 11.23
CA VAL A 60 -19.86 3.91 9.92
C VAL A 60 -20.73 4.84 9.06
N ASP A 61 -21.75 5.46 9.66
CA ASP A 61 -22.62 6.42 9.00
C ASP A 61 -21.82 7.64 8.50
N TYR A 62 -20.95 8.22 9.33
CA TYR A 62 -20.09 9.33 8.93
C TYR A 62 -19.09 8.94 7.83
N PHE A 63 -18.53 7.73 7.90
CA PHE A 63 -17.58 7.24 6.89
C PHE A 63 -18.23 7.15 5.51
N ILE A 64 -19.45 6.61 5.42
CA ILE A 64 -20.22 6.53 4.17
C ILE A 64 -20.70 7.93 3.74
N ASN A 65 -21.28 8.67 4.69
CA ASN A 65 -21.88 9.98 4.47
C ASN A 65 -20.89 11.13 4.70
N THR A 66 -19.67 11.00 4.19
CA THR A 66 -18.57 11.91 4.53
C THR A 66 -18.86 13.33 4.00
N PRO A 67 -18.92 14.35 4.89
CA PRO A 67 -18.98 15.74 4.47
C PRO A 67 -17.60 16.20 3.99
N ILE A 68 -17.57 16.87 2.85
CA ILE A 68 -16.34 17.39 2.22
C ILE A 68 -16.46 18.90 2.11
N ARG A 69 -15.41 19.59 2.53
CA ARG A 69 -15.28 21.03 2.35
C ARG A 69 -14.09 21.32 1.45
N ASN A 70 -14.34 21.99 0.33
CA ASN A 70 -13.30 22.44 -0.58
C ASN A 70 -12.59 23.69 -0.04
N THR A 71 -11.42 24.01 -0.60
CA THR A 71 -10.63 25.20 -0.23
C THR A 71 -11.37 26.52 -0.48
N ASP A 72 -12.31 26.53 -1.42
CA ASP A 72 -13.21 27.66 -1.72
C ASP A 72 -14.40 27.78 -0.73
N GLY A 73 -14.50 26.86 0.23
CA GLY A 73 -15.55 26.85 1.24
C GLY A 73 -16.84 26.11 0.85
N ARG A 74 -16.99 25.64 -0.40
CA ARG A 74 -18.14 24.83 -0.81
C ARG A 74 -18.19 23.52 -0.03
N ARG A 75 -19.41 23.05 0.25
CA ARG A 75 -19.67 21.83 1.02
C ARG A 75 -20.44 20.82 0.17
N PHE A 76 -19.95 19.60 0.18
CA PHE A 76 -20.55 18.45 -0.47
C PHE A 76 -20.69 17.34 0.56
N GLN A 77 -21.57 16.38 0.30
CA GLN A 77 -21.65 15.16 1.08
C GLN A 77 -21.64 14.00 0.09
N LYS A 78 -20.72 13.06 0.29
CA LYS A 78 -20.76 11.77 -0.41
C LYS A 78 -21.78 10.87 0.27
N ASP A 79 -22.38 9.95 -0.46
CA ASP A 79 -23.32 8.93 0.04
C ASP A 79 -22.80 7.49 -0.17
N HIS A 80 -21.60 7.37 -0.75
CA HIS A 80 -20.88 6.12 -0.98
C HIS A 80 -19.38 6.39 -1.17
N GLY A 81 -18.63 5.31 -1.38
CA GLY A 81 -17.19 5.33 -1.53
C GLY A 81 -16.43 5.41 -0.20
N ILE A 82 -15.15 5.10 -0.28
CA ILE A 82 -14.18 5.19 0.79
C ILE A 82 -13.63 6.63 0.81
N PRO A 83 -13.74 7.37 1.93
CA PRO A 83 -13.13 8.69 2.06
C PRO A 83 -11.61 8.57 2.20
N SER A 84 -10.89 8.85 1.11
CA SER A 84 -9.42 8.85 1.09
C SER A 84 -8.86 9.78 2.18
N GLY A 85 -8.01 9.24 3.05
CA GLY A 85 -7.43 9.97 4.20
C GLY A 85 -8.13 9.72 5.54
N SER A 86 -9.24 8.99 5.56
CA SER A 86 -9.77 8.41 6.80
C SER A 86 -8.78 7.42 7.42
N MET A 87 -8.75 7.32 8.74
CA MET A 87 -7.96 6.29 9.46
C MET A 87 -8.33 4.86 9.04
N PHE A 88 -9.52 4.67 8.48
CA PHE A 88 -10.02 3.37 8.05
C PHE A 88 -9.81 3.09 6.56
N THR A 89 -9.23 4.03 5.78
CA THR A 89 -9.09 3.92 4.32
C THR A 89 -8.45 2.59 3.91
N ASP A 90 -7.27 2.30 4.46
CA ASP A 90 -6.48 1.13 4.04
C ASP A 90 -7.13 -0.18 4.49
N ILE A 91 -7.61 -0.24 5.73
CA ILE A 91 -8.23 -1.46 6.28
C ILE A 91 -9.55 -1.76 5.57
N ILE A 92 -10.46 -0.79 5.45
CA ILE A 92 -11.75 -1.01 4.79
C ILE A 92 -11.56 -1.27 3.30
N GLY A 93 -10.68 -0.52 2.62
CA GLY A 93 -10.38 -0.74 1.22
C GLY A 93 -9.85 -2.15 0.96
N THR A 94 -8.95 -2.63 1.82
CA THR A 94 -8.40 -3.99 1.72
C THR A 94 -9.48 -5.08 1.89
N PHE A 95 -10.34 -4.97 2.91
CA PHE A 95 -11.41 -5.94 3.14
C PHE A 95 -12.47 -5.91 2.02
N VAL A 96 -12.85 -4.72 1.56
CA VAL A 96 -13.75 -4.54 0.41
C VAL A 96 -13.17 -5.23 -0.83
N ASN A 97 -11.91 -4.96 -1.15
CA ASN A 97 -11.24 -5.56 -2.31
C ASN A 97 -11.17 -7.09 -2.18
N LEU A 98 -10.87 -7.61 -0.99
CA LEU A 98 -10.85 -9.04 -0.72
C LEU A 98 -12.20 -9.71 -0.99
N VAL A 99 -13.30 -9.10 -0.51
CA VAL A 99 -14.67 -9.60 -0.73
C VAL A 99 -15.01 -9.58 -2.22
N ILE A 100 -14.73 -8.49 -2.91
CA ILE A 100 -14.99 -8.34 -4.35
C ILE A 100 -14.21 -9.40 -5.12
N MET A 101 -12.89 -9.48 -4.95
CA MET A 101 -12.04 -10.41 -5.69
C MET A 101 -12.46 -11.87 -5.48
N ARG A 102 -12.72 -12.28 -4.22
CA ARG A 102 -13.21 -13.64 -3.95
C ARG A 102 -14.54 -13.94 -4.63
N SER A 103 -15.47 -12.97 -4.60
CA SER A 103 -16.79 -13.10 -5.22
C SER A 103 -16.70 -13.18 -6.74
N LEU A 104 -15.89 -12.32 -7.35
CA LEU A 104 -15.69 -12.28 -8.80
C LEU A 104 -15.03 -13.55 -9.32
N PHE A 105 -13.98 -14.04 -8.66
CA PHE A 105 -13.30 -15.26 -9.09
C PHE A 105 -14.19 -16.49 -8.94
N LYS A 106 -14.92 -16.60 -7.82
CA LYS A 106 -15.88 -17.69 -7.62
C LYS A 106 -17.01 -17.62 -8.65
N GLY A 107 -17.57 -16.44 -8.91
CA GLY A 107 -18.67 -16.27 -9.87
C GLY A 107 -18.26 -16.44 -11.34
N THR A 108 -17.03 -16.09 -11.70
CA THR A 108 -16.57 -16.09 -13.10
C THR A 108 -15.89 -17.39 -13.49
N THR A 109 -15.10 -17.97 -12.59
CA THR A 109 -14.28 -19.15 -12.89
C THR A 109 -14.77 -20.42 -12.21
N ASN A 110 -15.74 -20.31 -11.27
CA ASN A 110 -16.14 -21.36 -10.35
C ASN A 110 -15.02 -21.89 -9.42
N HIS A 111 -13.86 -21.26 -9.42
CA HIS A 111 -12.73 -21.57 -8.54
C HIS A 111 -12.54 -20.49 -7.48
N HIS A 112 -12.09 -20.89 -6.30
CA HIS A 112 -11.57 -19.97 -5.31
C HIS A 112 -10.09 -19.68 -5.61
N PRO A 113 -9.60 -18.46 -5.31
CA PRO A 113 -8.17 -18.18 -5.30
C PRO A 113 -7.43 -19.16 -4.40
N SER A 114 -6.33 -19.73 -4.90
CA SER A 114 -5.39 -20.51 -4.09
C SER A 114 -4.67 -19.61 -3.09
N TRP A 115 -4.45 -18.35 -3.46
CA TRP A 115 -3.91 -17.32 -2.59
C TRP A 115 -4.36 -15.95 -3.08
N ILE A 116 -4.50 -15.00 -2.16
CA ILE A 116 -4.88 -13.62 -2.46
C ILE A 116 -4.21 -12.69 -1.46
N ASN A 117 -3.62 -11.61 -1.97
CA ASN A 117 -3.19 -10.47 -1.18
C ASN A 117 -3.83 -9.21 -1.77
N CYS A 118 -4.41 -8.40 -0.90
CA CYS A 118 -5.02 -7.12 -1.21
C CYS A 118 -4.38 -6.07 -0.31
N PHE A 119 -4.11 -4.90 -0.87
CA PHE A 119 -3.68 -3.74 -0.11
C PHE A 119 -4.35 -2.51 -0.72
N GLY A 120 -5.39 -2.02 -0.06
CA GLY A 120 -6.31 -1.04 -0.63
C GLY A 120 -6.94 -1.57 -1.92
N ASP A 121 -6.81 -0.82 -3.00
CA ASP A 121 -7.34 -1.13 -4.32
C ASP A 121 -6.49 -2.11 -5.14
N ASN A 122 -5.24 -2.37 -4.74
CA ASN A 122 -4.34 -3.28 -5.43
C ASN A 122 -4.55 -4.72 -4.97
N SER A 123 -4.50 -5.67 -5.91
CA SER A 123 -4.55 -7.10 -5.57
C SER A 123 -3.62 -7.96 -6.41
N VAL A 124 -3.05 -8.98 -5.77
CA VAL A 124 -2.40 -10.12 -6.42
C VAL A 124 -3.21 -11.36 -6.08
N VAL A 125 -3.72 -12.04 -7.10
CA VAL A 125 -4.57 -13.22 -6.91
C VAL A 125 -3.95 -14.40 -7.64
N ILE A 126 -3.68 -15.48 -6.94
CA ILE A 126 -3.16 -16.72 -7.52
C ILE A 126 -4.33 -17.67 -7.69
N MET A 127 -4.59 -18.04 -8.94
CA MET A 127 -5.62 -18.98 -9.36
C MET A 127 -5.00 -20.31 -9.76
N PRO A 128 -5.70 -21.44 -9.53
CA PRO A 128 -5.24 -22.74 -9.97
C PRO A 128 -5.17 -22.81 -11.50
N GLN A 129 -4.29 -23.69 -12.03
CA GLN A 129 -4.06 -23.81 -13.47
C GLN A 129 -5.35 -24.00 -14.29
N GLN A 130 -6.32 -24.73 -13.74
CA GLN A 130 -7.58 -25.08 -14.38
C GLN A 130 -8.54 -23.88 -14.51
N ALA A 131 -8.34 -22.81 -13.73
CA ALA A 131 -9.21 -21.64 -13.78
C ALA A 131 -9.08 -20.93 -15.14
N MET A 132 -10.19 -20.78 -15.87
CA MET A 132 -10.22 -20.00 -17.11
C MET A 132 -10.33 -18.52 -16.79
N MET A 133 -9.30 -17.75 -17.18
CA MET A 133 -9.20 -16.33 -16.88
C MET A 133 -9.78 -15.50 -18.03
N ASP A 134 -10.99 -14.97 -17.85
CA ASP A 134 -11.60 -14.01 -18.77
C ASP A 134 -11.75 -12.64 -18.08
N LEU A 135 -10.86 -11.72 -18.42
CA LEU A 135 -10.86 -10.36 -17.88
C LEU A 135 -12.15 -9.59 -18.24
N LYS A 136 -12.73 -9.84 -19.42
CA LYS A 136 -13.98 -9.18 -19.83
C LYS A 136 -15.15 -9.68 -19.01
N ALA A 137 -15.20 -10.99 -18.72
CA ALA A 137 -16.20 -11.53 -17.82
C ALA A 137 -16.04 -11.00 -16.39
N LEU A 138 -14.81 -10.95 -15.86
CA LEU A 138 -14.52 -10.36 -14.54
C LEU A 138 -14.98 -8.89 -14.47
N SER A 139 -14.64 -8.09 -15.48
CA SER A 139 -15.02 -6.67 -15.56
C SER A 139 -16.55 -6.50 -15.64
N ARG A 140 -17.24 -7.29 -16.47
CA ARG A 140 -18.72 -7.29 -16.53
C ARG A 140 -19.35 -7.66 -15.19
N ASN A 141 -18.82 -8.68 -14.52
CA ASN A 141 -19.33 -9.11 -13.22
C ASN A 141 -19.06 -8.08 -12.12
N ALA A 142 -17.89 -7.43 -12.14
CA ALA A 142 -17.58 -6.32 -11.23
C ALA A 142 -18.60 -5.19 -11.37
N LYS A 143 -18.91 -4.82 -12.61
CA LYS A 143 -19.88 -3.76 -12.91
C LYS A 143 -21.30 -4.18 -12.53
N SER A 144 -21.70 -5.41 -12.87
CA SER A 144 -23.06 -5.90 -12.62
C SER A 144 -23.36 -6.13 -11.14
N ILE A 145 -22.40 -6.61 -10.36
CA ILE A 145 -22.63 -6.99 -8.95
C ILE A 145 -22.38 -5.79 -8.03
N PHE A 146 -21.29 -5.05 -8.28
CA PHE A 146 -20.82 -4.02 -7.35
C PHE A 146 -20.93 -2.60 -7.90
N GLY A 147 -21.26 -2.43 -9.19
CA GLY A 147 -21.23 -1.12 -9.85
C GLY A 147 -19.83 -0.61 -10.18
N MET A 148 -18.79 -1.41 -9.95
CA MET A 148 -17.38 -1.01 -10.02
C MET A 148 -16.72 -1.44 -11.32
N ASP A 149 -15.76 -0.66 -11.79
CA ASP A 149 -15.04 -0.91 -13.05
C ASP A 149 -13.62 -1.42 -12.77
N ILE A 150 -13.28 -2.59 -13.33
CA ILE A 150 -11.89 -3.07 -13.40
C ILE A 150 -11.23 -2.38 -14.59
N ASN A 151 -10.05 -1.78 -14.37
CA ASN A 151 -9.29 -1.12 -15.41
C ASN A 151 -8.66 -2.16 -16.35
N PRO A 152 -9.11 -2.28 -17.61
CA PRO A 152 -8.65 -3.33 -18.52
C PRO A 152 -7.24 -3.06 -19.06
N ASN A 153 -6.76 -1.83 -19.00
CA ASN A 153 -5.42 -1.46 -19.48
C ASN A 153 -4.34 -1.71 -18.43
N LYS A 154 -4.73 -1.71 -17.15
CA LYS A 154 -3.82 -1.97 -16.03
C LYS A 154 -3.92 -3.38 -15.48
N SER A 155 -5.10 -4.00 -15.56
CA SER A 155 -5.33 -5.36 -15.07
C SER A 155 -4.91 -6.40 -16.09
N TYR A 156 -4.23 -7.44 -15.63
CA TYR A 156 -3.76 -8.53 -16.49
C TYR A 156 -3.60 -9.80 -15.67
N TRP A 157 -3.44 -10.92 -16.35
CA TRP A 157 -2.96 -12.14 -15.72
C TRP A 157 -1.67 -12.60 -16.40
N THR A 158 -0.83 -13.30 -15.66
CA THR A 158 0.47 -13.80 -16.10
C THR A 158 0.77 -15.14 -15.43
N ASN A 159 1.52 -15.99 -16.11
CA ASN A 159 2.19 -17.16 -15.54
C ASN A 159 3.71 -16.91 -15.38
N VAL A 160 4.20 -15.76 -15.84
CA VAL A 160 5.59 -15.33 -15.69
C VAL A 160 5.71 -14.54 -14.39
N LEU A 161 6.48 -15.09 -13.44
CA LEU A 161 6.71 -14.48 -12.14
C LEU A 161 7.31 -13.09 -12.22
N ASN A 162 8.16 -12.85 -13.23
CA ASN A 162 8.82 -11.56 -13.40
C ASN A 162 7.88 -10.44 -13.88
N ASN A 163 6.69 -10.80 -14.37
CA ASN A 163 5.67 -9.84 -14.78
C ASN A 163 4.72 -9.48 -13.63
N VAL A 164 4.91 -10.02 -12.42
CA VAL A 164 4.09 -9.65 -11.26
C VAL A 164 4.55 -8.27 -10.78
N HIS A 165 3.66 -7.29 -10.89
CA HIS A 165 3.89 -5.91 -10.45
C HIS A 165 2.94 -5.54 -9.32
N TYR A 166 3.44 -5.38 -8.10
CA TYR A 166 2.62 -5.11 -6.92
C TYR A 166 3.22 -3.99 -6.10
N LEU A 167 2.39 -3.03 -5.69
CA LEU A 167 2.79 -1.88 -4.87
C LEU A 167 3.97 -1.08 -5.45
N GLY A 168 4.09 -1.01 -6.78
CA GLY A 168 5.17 -0.29 -7.48
C GLY A 168 6.42 -1.11 -7.74
N TYR A 169 6.42 -2.40 -7.40
CA TYR A 169 7.58 -3.29 -7.57
C TYR A 169 7.26 -4.45 -8.51
N TYR A 170 8.18 -4.71 -9.43
CA TYR A 170 8.25 -5.98 -10.13
C TYR A 170 8.94 -7.03 -9.26
N ASN A 171 8.49 -8.27 -9.38
CA ASN A 171 9.20 -9.40 -8.83
C ASN A 171 10.36 -9.80 -9.77
N PHE A 172 11.58 -9.89 -9.30
CA PHE A 172 12.72 -10.40 -10.06
C PHE A 172 13.31 -11.59 -9.32
N TYR A 173 12.84 -12.79 -9.63
CA TYR A 173 13.26 -14.03 -8.95
C TYR A 173 13.15 -13.97 -7.40
N GLY A 174 12.17 -13.24 -6.88
CA GLY A 174 11.95 -13.05 -5.44
C GLY A 174 12.49 -11.72 -4.89
N ALA A 175 13.28 -10.97 -5.66
CA ALA A 175 13.72 -9.64 -5.27
C ALA A 175 12.73 -8.56 -5.78
N PRO A 176 12.36 -7.56 -4.96
CA PRO A 176 11.55 -6.44 -5.41
C PRO A 176 12.41 -5.49 -6.25
N VAL A 177 11.95 -5.15 -7.46
CA VAL A 177 12.65 -4.24 -8.38
C VAL A 177 11.72 -3.11 -8.81
N ILE A 178 12.22 -1.89 -8.72
CA ILE A 178 11.55 -0.67 -9.18
C ILE A 178 12.46 0.05 -10.17
N SER A 179 11.87 0.84 -11.07
CA SER A 179 12.62 1.55 -12.10
C SER A 179 13.61 2.56 -11.50
N PRO A 180 14.90 2.57 -11.92
CA PRO A 180 15.85 3.63 -11.53
C PRO A 180 15.29 5.02 -11.82
N TYR A 181 14.64 5.18 -12.96
CA TYR A 181 14.12 6.46 -13.41
C TYR A 181 13.06 7.01 -12.45
N GLU A 182 12.20 6.16 -11.90
CA GLU A 182 11.17 6.56 -10.94
C GLU A 182 11.77 6.98 -9.60
N LEU A 183 12.78 6.24 -9.13
CA LEU A 183 13.47 6.56 -7.88
C LEU A 183 14.31 7.85 -8.01
N ILE A 184 15.07 7.99 -9.09
CA ILE A 184 15.86 9.19 -9.36
C ILE A 184 14.95 10.39 -9.59
N ALA A 185 13.83 10.23 -10.32
CA ALA A 185 12.84 11.30 -10.46
C ALA A 185 12.25 11.70 -9.11
N SER A 186 11.97 10.74 -8.22
CA SER A 186 11.51 11.01 -6.85
C SER A 186 12.57 11.75 -6.00
N MET A 187 13.86 11.52 -6.27
CA MET A 187 14.95 12.29 -5.66
C MET A 187 15.01 13.72 -6.18
N ILE A 188 14.73 13.98 -7.46
CA ILE A 188 14.88 15.32 -8.06
C ILE A 188 13.62 16.17 -7.87
N TRP A 189 12.43 15.57 -8.02
CA TRP A 189 11.13 16.25 -7.96
C TRP A 189 10.29 15.75 -6.77
N PRO A 190 10.57 16.25 -5.55
CA PRO A 190 9.83 15.85 -4.37
C PRO A 190 8.43 16.49 -4.40
N GLN A 191 7.47 15.84 -3.73
CA GLN A 191 6.14 16.41 -3.55
C GLN A 191 6.16 17.78 -2.84
N ASN A 192 7.07 17.94 -1.88
CA ASN A 192 7.30 19.20 -1.19
C ASN A 192 8.70 19.69 -1.56
N MET A 193 8.76 20.83 -2.25
CA MET A 193 10.03 21.51 -2.53
C MET A 193 10.54 22.12 -1.22
N ARG A 194 11.48 21.43 -0.58
CA ARG A 194 12.25 21.93 0.56
C ARG A 194 13.72 21.94 0.14
N ASP A 195 14.28 23.13 0.01
CA ASP A 195 15.68 23.35 -0.34
C ASP A 195 16.55 23.36 0.92
N ASP A 196 16.61 22.23 1.61
CA ASP A 196 17.56 22.01 2.71
C ASP A 196 18.28 20.67 2.54
N TRP A 197 19.58 20.66 2.87
CA TRP A 197 20.42 19.48 2.65
C TRP A 197 19.98 18.28 3.50
N SER A 198 19.42 18.51 4.69
CA SER A 198 18.93 17.43 5.55
C SER A 198 17.79 16.66 4.88
N TYR A 199 16.81 17.38 4.31
CA TYR A 199 15.70 16.79 3.55
C TYR A 199 16.17 16.09 2.27
N CYS A 200 17.14 16.68 1.56
CA CYS A 200 17.75 16.05 0.39
C CYS A 200 18.40 14.71 0.73
N ILE A 201 19.15 14.64 1.84
CA ILE A 201 19.80 13.42 2.33
C ILE A 201 18.78 12.36 2.73
N ALA A 202 17.79 12.74 3.54
CA ALA A 202 16.71 11.83 3.96
C ALA A 202 15.99 11.22 2.74
N ARG A 203 15.70 12.04 1.73
CA ARG A 203 15.04 11.61 0.49
C ARG A 203 15.91 10.71 -0.36
N ALA A 204 17.18 11.05 -0.56
CA ALA A 204 18.13 10.22 -1.30
C ALA A 204 18.24 8.83 -0.67
N LEU A 205 18.41 8.78 0.65
CA LEU A 205 18.51 7.53 1.41
C LEU A 205 17.22 6.71 1.32
N ARG A 206 16.04 7.34 1.39
CA ARG A 206 14.76 6.65 1.19
C ARG A 206 14.64 6.01 -0.19
N CYS A 207 15.07 6.71 -1.24
CA CYS A 207 15.04 6.17 -2.60
C CYS A 207 16.06 5.03 -2.77
N MET A 208 17.23 5.12 -2.13
CA MET A 208 18.21 4.02 -2.10
C MET A 208 17.67 2.79 -1.38
N LEU A 209 17.03 2.95 -0.21
CA LEU A 209 16.37 1.86 0.51
C LEU A 209 15.23 1.24 -0.30
N ALA A 210 14.40 2.07 -0.95
CA ALA A 210 13.33 1.60 -1.83
C ALA A 210 13.87 0.79 -3.02
N SER A 211 15.11 1.03 -3.47
CA SER A 211 15.73 0.21 -4.53
C SER A 211 16.06 -1.21 -4.10
N ALA A 212 15.99 -1.54 -2.80
CA ALA A 212 16.42 -2.80 -2.22
C ALA A 212 17.88 -3.18 -2.59
N GLY A 213 18.70 -2.17 -2.93
CA GLY A 213 20.05 -2.31 -3.48
C GLY A 213 20.13 -2.99 -4.86
N CYS A 214 18.98 -3.29 -5.50
CA CYS A 214 18.93 -3.92 -6.82
C CYS A 214 19.32 -2.96 -7.95
N CYS A 215 19.47 -1.66 -7.68
CA CYS A 215 19.75 -0.66 -8.70
C CYS A 215 21.01 0.16 -8.39
N GLN A 216 22.05 -0.01 -9.22
CA GLN A 216 23.31 0.72 -9.10
C GLN A 216 23.14 2.23 -9.35
N ASP A 217 22.34 2.61 -10.34
CA ASP A 217 22.19 4.02 -10.73
C ASP A 217 21.53 4.84 -9.61
N THR A 218 20.50 4.28 -8.97
CA THR A 218 19.88 4.90 -7.79
C THR A 218 20.89 5.05 -6.65
N PHE A 219 21.71 4.03 -6.40
CA PHE A 219 22.75 4.10 -5.37
C PHE A 219 23.76 5.21 -5.66
N LEU A 220 24.27 5.29 -6.89
CA LEU A 220 25.22 6.32 -7.31
C LEU A 220 24.62 7.73 -7.25
N ALA A 221 23.35 7.88 -7.64
CA ALA A 221 22.64 9.16 -7.51
C ALA A 221 22.54 9.60 -6.04
N GLY A 222 22.16 8.69 -5.14
CA GLY A 222 22.09 8.98 -3.71
C GLY A 222 23.47 9.27 -3.09
N GLN A 223 24.50 8.54 -3.51
CA GLN A 223 25.88 8.80 -3.10
C GLN A 223 26.37 10.18 -3.58
N ALA A 224 26.03 10.59 -4.80
CA ALA A 224 26.38 11.91 -5.32
C ALA A 224 25.72 13.03 -4.50
N VAL A 225 24.44 12.87 -4.12
CA VAL A 225 23.74 13.80 -3.21
C VAL A 225 24.46 13.89 -1.87
N TYR A 226 24.84 12.75 -1.28
CA TYR A 226 25.59 12.70 -0.03
C TYR A 226 26.94 13.40 -0.10
N LEU A 227 27.75 13.12 -1.13
CA LEU A 227 29.07 13.75 -1.29
C LEU A 227 28.95 15.27 -1.45
N LYS A 228 27.94 15.73 -2.19
CA LYS A 228 27.67 17.16 -2.37
C LYS A 228 27.22 17.83 -1.07
N ALA A 229 26.29 17.21 -0.34
CA ALA A 229 25.83 17.70 0.96
C ALA A 229 26.97 17.77 1.98
N ARG A 230 27.84 16.75 2.03
CA ARG A 230 28.99 16.72 2.94
C ARG A 230 29.99 17.83 2.64
N GLN A 231 30.12 18.23 1.37
CA GLN A 231 30.97 19.35 0.97
C GLN A 231 30.34 20.71 1.32
N GLU A 232 29.05 20.89 1.09
CA GLU A 232 28.40 22.20 1.22
C GLU A 232 27.81 22.47 2.61
N SER A 233 27.27 21.45 3.27
CA SER A 233 26.64 21.53 4.58
C SER A 233 26.85 20.24 5.40
N PRO A 234 28.08 20.00 5.89
CA PRO A 234 28.41 18.77 6.62
C PRO A 234 27.56 18.55 7.87
N ASN A 235 27.08 19.63 8.51
CA ASN A 235 26.22 19.56 9.69
C ASN A 235 24.80 19.07 9.38
N ASP A 236 24.34 19.17 8.13
CA ASP A 236 23.01 18.71 7.72
C ASP A 236 22.98 17.21 7.43
N VAL A 237 24.12 16.55 7.22
CA VAL A 237 24.19 15.12 6.91
C VAL A 237 23.68 14.26 8.08
N PRO A 238 24.18 14.41 9.33
CA PRO A 238 23.64 13.67 10.47
C PRO A 238 22.16 13.94 10.70
N ARG A 239 21.74 15.21 10.55
CA ARG A 239 20.35 15.63 10.70
C ARG A 239 19.44 14.96 9.67
N GLY A 240 19.85 14.89 8.40
CA GLY A 240 19.10 14.21 7.35
C GLY A 240 18.94 12.71 7.58
N ILE A 241 19.95 12.06 8.16
CA ILE A 241 19.86 10.64 8.55
C ILE A 241 18.90 10.49 9.74
N GLU A 242 19.01 11.34 10.77
CA GLU A 242 18.14 11.33 11.94
C GLU A 242 16.66 11.59 11.59
N MET A 243 16.40 12.45 10.60
CA MET A 243 15.05 12.73 10.08
C MET A 243 14.29 11.48 9.63
N LEU A 244 14.98 10.38 9.30
CA LEU A 244 14.33 9.14 8.93
C LEU A 244 13.56 8.50 10.08
N HIS A 245 14.05 8.65 11.32
CA HIS A 245 13.43 8.09 12.51
C HIS A 245 12.59 9.11 13.28
N THR A 246 12.92 10.40 13.19
CA THR A 246 12.26 11.45 13.96
C THR A 246 11.04 12.07 13.25
N GLU A 247 11.05 12.16 11.91
CA GLU A 247 9.88 12.68 11.19
C GLU A 247 8.86 11.57 10.92
N ALA A 248 7.63 11.75 11.39
CA ALA A 248 6.54 10.79 11.26
C ALA A 248 6.32 10.27 9.81
N ARG A 249 6.52 11.13 8.80
CA ARG A 249 6.41 10.74 7.39
C ARG A 249 7.52 9.78 6.96
N ASN A 250 8.76 10.06 7.32
CA ASN A 250 9.89 9.23 6.94
C ASN A 250 9.87 7.91 7.72
N TYR A 251 9.56 7.99 9.02
CA TYR A 251 9.42 6.81 9.87
C TYR A 251 8.35 5.86 9.32
N ARG A 252 7.19 6.38 8.90
CA ARG A 252 6.16 5.58 8.23
C ARG A 252 6.68 4.84 6.99
N HIS A 253 7.52 5.49 6.17
CA HIS A 253 8.11 4.84 4.99
C HIS A 253 9.10 3.74 5.41
N LEU A 254 9.92 3.96 6.43
CA LEU A 254 10.78 2.91 6.98
C LEU A 254 9.95 1.73 7.49
N THR A 255 8.88 1.99 8.24
CA THR A 255 7.95 0.95 8.70
C THR A 255 7.32 0.22 7.52
N GLN A 256 6.98 0.91 6.43
CA GLN A 256 6.43 0.28 5.22
C GLN A 256 7.46 -0.63 4.53
N MET A 257 8.73 -0.24 4.48
CA MET A 257 9.81 -1.06 3.93
C MET A 257 10.30 -2.16 4.90
N GLY A 258 9.91 -2.10 6.17
CA GLY A 258 10.40 -3.02 7.21
C GLY A 258 11.82 -2.69 7.69
N CYS A 259 12.21 -1.42 7.59
CA CYS A 259 13.53 -0.89 7.94
C CYS A 259 13.51 -0.01 9.21
N GLN A 260 12.38 0.07 9.93
CA GLN A 260 12.21 0.99 11.06
C GLN A 260 13.18 0.76 12.21
N ASP A 261 13.64 -0.48 12.40
CA ASP A 261 14.55 -0.90 13.47
C ASP A 261 16.01 -0.97 13.00
N TRP A 262 16.30 -0.52 11.78
CA TRP A 262 17.65 -0.57 11.24
C TRP A 262 18.49 0.57 11.83
N ASN A 263 19.75 0.27 12.15
CA ASN A 263 20.74 1.29 12.45
C ASN A 263 21.22 1.93 11.14
N ILE A 264 20.50 2.96 10.69
CA ILE A 264 20.78 3.67 9.44
C ILE A 264 21.82 4.76 9.70
N GLY A 265 22.92 4.74 8.94
CA GLY A 265 24.03 5.67 9.08
C GLY A 265 24.70 6.01 7.75
N GLU A 266 25.81 6.75 7.81
CA GLU A 266 26.55 7.17 6.61
C GLU A 266 27.07 6.00 5.77
N ASN A 267 27.25 4.82 6.39
CA ASN A 267 27.65 3.60 5.69
C ASN A 267 26.70 3.20 4.56
N PHE A 268 25.41 3.61 4.61
CA PHE A 268 24.45 3.36 3.53
C PHE A 268 24.78 4.12 2.24
N PHE A 269 25.55 5.21 2.32
CA PHE A 269 26.06 5.93 1.15
C PHE A 269 27.41 5.39 0.64
N CYS A 270 28.06 4.54 1.43
CA CYS A 270 29.36 3.94 1.10
C CYS A 270 29.24 2.51 0.56
N HIS A 271 28.23 1.76 1.02
CA HIS A 271 28.06 0.34 0.71
C HIS A 271 26.64 0.08 0.20
N ARG A 272 26.51 -0.35 -1.06
CA ARG A 272 25.21 -0.64 -1.69
C ARG A 272 24.49 -1.78 -0.97
N GLU A 273 25.25 -2.74 -0.47
CA GLU A 273 24.78 -3.91 0.26
C GLU A 273 24.04 -3.53 1.54
N ALA A 274 24.32 -2.35 2.11
CA ALA A 274 23.58 -1.85 3.26
C ALA A 274 22.10 -1.62 2.93
N CYS A 275 21.76 -1.39 1.65
CA CYS A 275 20.38 -1.21 1.18
C CYS A 275 19.66 -2.53 0.88
N TYR A 276 20.31 -3.69 1.00
CA TYR A 276 19.65 -4.98 0.77
C TYR A 276 18.64 -5.28 1.87
N PRO A 277 17.44 -5.79 1.52
CA PRO A 277 16.47 -6.26 2.51
C PRO A 277 17.11 -7.30 3.42
N ARG A 278 17.01 -7.10 4.74
CA ARG A 278 17.51 -8.07 5.71
C ARG A 278 16.51 -9.21 5.88
N LEU A 279 17.01 -10.44 5.93
CA LEU A 279 16.17 -11.63 6.11
C LEU A 279 15.48 -11.70 7.48
N ASP A 280 16.01 -10.99 8.47
CA ASP A 280 15.42 -10.85 9.81
C ASP A 280 14.35 -9.75 9.89
N CYS A 281 14.04 -9.09 8.77
CA CYS A 281 12.97 -8.11 8.70
C CYS A 281 11.66 -8.75 9.17
N THR A 282 11.02 -8.13 10.17
CA THR A 282 9.78 -8.62 10.78
C THR A 282 8.68 -8.88 9.74
N LYS A 283 8.61 -8.08 8.68
CA LYS A 283 7.65 -8.29 7.58
C LYS A 283 7.90 -9.57 6.82
N ILE A 284 9.16 -9.81 6.43
CA ILE A 284 9.57 -11.05 5.75
C ILE A 284 9.32 -12.25 6.67
N CYS A 285 9.68 -12.15 7.95
CA CYS A 285 9.47 -13.21 8.95
C CYS A 285 7.99 -13.53 9.18
N LEU A 286 7.12 -12.52 9.13
CA LEU A 286 5.68 -12.68 9.30
C LEU A 286 4.95 -13.05 7.99
N GLY A 287 5.66 -13.08 6.86
CA GLY A 287 5.08 -13.31 5.54
C GLY A 287 4.14 -12.19 5.08
N ILE A 288 4.40 -10.96 5.54
CA ILE A 288 3.63 -9.74 5.25
C ILE A 288 4.32 -8.93 4.16
#